data_AF-A0A3D2JQK6-F1
#
_entry.id   AF-A0A3D2JQK6-F1
#
_cell.length_a   1.000
_cell.length_b   1.000
_cell.length_c   1.000
_cell.angle_alpha   90.00
_cell.angle_beta   90.00
_cell.angle_gamma   90.00
#
_symmetry.space_group_name_H-M   'P 1'
#
loop_
_entity.id
_entity.type
_entity.pdbx_description
1 polymer ?
#
loop_
_entity_poly.entity_id
_entity_poly.type
_entity_poly.pdbx_seq_one_letter_code
_entity_poly.pdbx_strand_id
1 'polypeptide(L)' 'MKIDRIEVRYVEGKLDEPFGWSQRWTDTRSVVVIKVLTD' A
#
# COMPACT_ATOMS: atom_id res chain seq x y z
N MET A 1 9.58 15.55 -19.38
CA MET A 1 9.83 14.80 -18.12
C MET A 1 10.11 15.74 -16.96
N LYS A 2 9.13 16.59 -16.73
CA LYS A 2 8.81 17.21 -15.45
C LYS A 2 7.69 16.38 -14.84
N ILE A 3 7.66 16.35 -13.51
CA ILE A 3 6.55 15.75 -12.78
C ILE A 3 5.40 16.77 -12.82
N ASP A 4 4.26 16.35 -13.35
CA ASP A 4 3.04 17.16 -13.39
C ASP A 4 2.24 16.99 -12.09
N ARG A 5 2.08 15.75 -11.63
CA ARG A 5 1.27 15.44 -10.46
C ARG A 5 1.74 14.19 -9.73
N ILE A 6 1.67 14.21 -8.40
CA ILE A 6 1.85 13.03 -7.56
C ILE A 6 0.56 12.79 -6.79
N GLU A 7 -0.01 11.59 -6.93
CA GLU A 7 -1.16 11.14 -6.15
C GLU A 7 -0.70 10.07 -5.16
N VAL A 8 -1.08 10.22 -3.89
CA VAL A 8 -0.76 9.27 -2.82
C VAL A 8 -2.06 8.71 -2.27
N ARG A 9 -2.16 7.39 -2.18
CA ARG A 9 -3.36 6.69 -1.67
C ARG A 9 -2.99 5.60 -0.69
N TYR A 10 -3.71 5.53 0.41
CA TYR A 10 -3.67 4.39 1.32
C TYR A 10 -4.63 3.31 0.83
N VAL A 11 -4.16 2.07 0.79
CA VAL A 11 -4.98 0.91 0.45
C VAL A 11 -4.78 -0.13 1.53
N GLU A 12 -5.88 -0.68 2.02
CA GLU A 12 -5.90 -1.79 2.97
C GLU A 12 -6.80 -2.89 2.42
N GLY A 13 -6.34 -4.13 2.53
CA GLY A 13 -7.08 -5.31 2.14
C GLY A 13 -6.95 -6.41 3.19
N LYS A 14 -7.91 -7.33 3.18
CA LYS A 14 -7.81 -8.58 3.95
C LYS A 14 -6.91 -9.58 3.21
N LEU A 15 -6.17 -10.35 4.00
CA LEU A 15 -5.44 -11.52 3.51
C LEU A 15 -6.40 -12.69 3.36
N ASP A 16 -6.15 -13.53 2.35
CA ASP A 16 -6.91 -14.77 2.14
C ASP A 16 -6.71 -15.75 3.31
N GLU A 17 -5.50 -15.77 3.88
CA GLU A 17 -5.16 -16.48 5.10
C GLU A 17 -4.45 -15.54 6.09
N PRO A 18 -4.74 -15.61 7.40
CA PRO A 18 -4.05 -14.80 8.38
C PRO A 18 -2.56 -15.14 8.47
N PHE A 19 -1.73 -14.14 8.72
CA PHE A 19 -0.28 -14.28 8.84
C PHE A 19 0.20 -13.79 10.21
N GLY A 20 1.22 -14.45 10.77
CA GLY A 20 1.85 -13.99 11.99
C GLY A 20 3.32 -14.39 12.09
N TRP A 21 4.03 -13.63 12.92
CA TRP A 21 5.40 -13.87 13.31
C TRP A 21 5.54 -13.63 14.82
N SER A 22 6.75 -13.84 15.36
CA SER A 22 7.02 -13.85 16.81
C SER A 22 6.54 -12.62 17.60
N GLN A 23 6.27 -11.50 16.93
CA GLN A 23 5.85 -10.25 17.58
C GLN A 23 4.41 -9.82 17.24
N ARG A 24 3.77 -10.40 16.22
CA ARG A 24 2.46 -9.92 15.76
C ARG A 24 1.71 -10.94 14.90
N TRP A 25 0.38 -10.86 14.98
CA TRP A 25 -0.56 -11.51 14.07
C TRP A 25 -1.34 -10.45 13.27
N THR A 26 -1.67 -10.72 12.02
CA THR A 26 -2.48 -9.85 11.16
C THR A 26 -3.29 -10.64 10.14
N ASP A 27 -4.52 -10.21 9.89
CA ASP A 27 -5.36 -10.63 8.77
C ASP A 27 -5.50 -9.53 7.70
N THR A 28 -4.79 -8.42 7.89
CA THR A 28 -4.81 -7.25 7.00
C THR A 28 -3.43 -6.95 6.44
N ARG A 29 -3.41 -6.44 5.19
CA ARG A 29 -2.24 -5.88 4.53
C ARG A 29 -2.58 -4.46 4.09
N SER A 30 -1.70 -3.52 4.42
CA SER A 30 -1.80 -2.15 3.97
C SER A 30 -0.59 -1.72 3.17
N VAL A 31 -0.82 -0.84 2.19
CA VAL A 31 0.20 -0.28 1.32
C VAL A 31 -0.12 1.18 1.01
N VAL A 32 0.93 1.95 0.73
CA VAL A 32 0.79 3.31 0.18
C VAL A 32 1.12 3.23 -1.31
N VAL A 33 0.15 3.57 -2.15
CA VAL A 33 0.31 3.65 -3.60
C VAL A 33 0.68 5.07 -3.98
N ILE A 34 1.80 5.22 -4.68
CA ILE A 34 2.27 6.50 -5.21
C ILE A 34 2.14 6.44 -6.73
N LYS A 35 1.30 7.31 -7.29
CA LYS A 35 1.13 7.48 -8.74
C LYS A 35 1.75 8.79 -9.15
N VAL A 36 2.79 8.73 -9.99
CA VAL A 36 3.46 9.89 -10.56
C VAL A 36 3.00 10.08 -11.99
N LEU A 37 2.47 11.25 -12.31
CA LEU A 37 2.13 11.67 -13.67
C LEU A 37 3.21 12.64 -14.15
N THR A 38 3.74 12.42 -15.35
CA THR A 38 4.79 13.22 -15.98
C THR A 38 4.31 13.77 -17.31
N ASP A 39 4.90 14.90 -17.73
CA ASP A 39 4.77 15.46 -19.07
C ASP A 39 5.75 14.86 -20.11
#